data_AF-A3TL41-F1
#
_entry.id   AF-A3TL41-F1
#
_cell.length_a   1.000
_cell.length_b   1.000
_cell.length_c   1.000
_cell.angle_alpha   90.00
_cell.angle_beta   90.00
_cell.angle_gamma   90.00
#
_symmetry.space_group_name_H-M   'P 1'
#
loop_
_entity.id
_entity.type
_entity.pdbx_description
1 polymer ?
#
loop_
_entity_poly.entity_id
_entity_poly.type
_entity_poly.pdbx_seq_one_letter_code
_entity_poly.pdbx_strand_id
1 'polypeptide(L)'
;MGIETEYGISVPGSPSANPMVLSGDVVTTYAASRGIRPAQASWDYADEAPLRDARGFDMGRGAAHSSQLTDIEDPTMANVVLTNGARLYVDHAHPEYASPEVTNPRDAVVWDKAGELVMREAVQRLATVPPGVNLYKNNTDGKGASYGTHENYLMSRRTPFARIISQLTPFFVVRQVMSGSGRVGIGVDSRTTGYQIAQRSDFFEAEVGLETTLKRPIINTRDEPHAVADLYRRLHVILGDANHCDVANLVKMGSTSLVLAMIEDDAFTTDLSVRSPVPTLRAISHDPTLRSTIELVDGRSIRSVELLRTFHELAARYVDNKWGADVDAETTEVLHWWDTVLTALEGDPMDARRWVDWVAKLSVLEAYRERDSLGWGDPRLKAVDIQWSDVRADRGLAHRLAATGRVEVLVPEAEAAAAMDNAPEDTRAWFRGACLRKFPESVVAASWDSVVVEVPGERSLQRIPILEPLRGTKDAVGDLVDGASDIRSLLESLAAVERAAD
;
A
#
# COMPACT_ATOMS: atom_id res chain seq x y z
N MET A 1 7.96 -5.00 4.90
CA MET A 1 6.79 -4.73 4.03
C MET A 1 6.52 -3.23 3.98
N GLY A 2 5.62 -2.77 3.09
CA GLY A 2 5.22 -1.36 2.98
C GLY A 2 4.01 -1.18 2.05
N ILE A 3 3.34 -0.03 2.13
CA ILE A 3 2.14 0.31 1.35
C ILE A 3 2.38 1.62 0.59
N GLU A 4 2.03 1.63 -0.70
CA GLU A 4 2.03 2.83 -1.55
C GLU A 4 0.59 3.15 -1.93
N THR A 5 0.12 4.38 -1.70
CA THR A 5 -1.28 4.76 -1.92
C THR A 5 -1.36 6.02 -2.77
N GLU A 6 -1.85 5.88 -4.00
CA GLU A 6 -2.25 6.98 -4.88
C GLU A 6 -3.62 7.52 -4.41
N TYR A 7 -3.75 8.83 -4.22
CA TYR A 7 -5.01 9.44 -3.78
C TYR A 7 -5.80 10.02 -4.96
N GLY A 8 -7.10 9.75 -4.98
CA GLY A 8 -8.03 10.45 -5.85
C GLY A 8 -8.03 11.94 -5.50
N ILE A 9 -8.09 12.82 -6.51
CA ILE A 9 -8.01 14.27 -6.30
C ILE A 9 -9.12 15.00 -7.07
N SER A 10 -9.72 16.01 -6.44
CA SER A 10 -10.67 16.89 -7.14
C SER A 10 -10.75 18.29 -6.54
N VAL A 11 -11.21 19.23 -7.37
CA VAL A 11 -11.55 20.60 -6.97
C VAL A 11 -13.06 20.78 -7.15
N PRO A 12 -13.83 20.87 -6.06
CA PRO A 12 -15.27 21.14 -6.14
C PRO A 12 -15.56 22.39 -6.97
N GLY A 13 -16.46 22.26 -7.94
CA GLY A 13 -16.83 23.36 -8.85
C GLY A 13 -15.87 23.59 -10.03
N SER A 14 -14.74 22.88 -10.11
CA SER A 14 -13.78 22.97 -11.23
C SER A 14 -13.47 21.60 -11.83
N PRO A 15 -14.36 21.04 -12.67
CA PRO A 15 -14.22 19.68 -13.20
C PRO A 15 -13.07 19.51 -14.20
N SER A 16 -12.52 20.61 -14.73
CA SER A 16 -11.40 20.63 -15.68
C SER A 16 -10.06 20.99 -15.04
N ALA A 17 -9.99 21.06 -13.70
CA ALA A 17 -8.75 21.34 -13.00
C ALA A 17 -7.71 20.26 -13.31
N ASN A 18 -6.45 20.65 -13.53
CA ASN A 18 -5.39 19.72 -13.92
C ASN A 18 -4.92 18.92 -12.69
N PRO A 19 -5.16 17.60 -12.62
CA PRO A 19 -4.85 16.80 -11.44
C PRO A 19 -3.34 16.70 -11.16
N MET A 20 -2.48 16.81 -12.17
CA MET A 20 -1.02 16.78 -11.99
C MET A 20 -0.54 18.03 -11.23
N VAL A 21 -1.03 19.21 -11.61
CA VAL A 21 -0.71 20.48 -10.94
C VAL A 21 -1.20 20.45 -9.50
N LEU A 22 -2.44 20.01 -9.28
CA LEU A 22 -3.01 19.91 -7.94
C LEU A 22 -2.27 18.91 -7.05
N SER A 23 -1.79 17.81 -7.62
CA SER A 23 -0.96 16.84 -6.90
C SER A 23 0.38 17.45 -6.50
N GLY A 24 1.00 18.23 -7.41
CA GLY A 24 2.20 19.02 -7.10
C GLY A 24 1.97 20.02 -5.96
N ASP A 25 0.83 20.71 -5.94
CA ASP A 25 0.45 21.62 -4.85
C ASP A 25 0.32 20.88 -3.51
N VAL A 26 -0.28 19.69 -3.49
CA VAL A 26 -0.42 18.85 -2.28
C VAL A 26 0.94 18.48 -1.71
N VAL A 27 1.81 17.88 -2.54
CA VAL A 27 3.14 17.43 -2.12
C VAL A 27 4.00 18.62 -1.65
N THR A 28 4.04 19.69 -2.44
CA THR A 28 4.83 20.89 -2.13
C THR A 28 4.34 21.58 -0.86
N THR A 29 3.02 21.66 -0.64
CA THR A 29 2.45 22.28 0.55
C THR A 29 2.82 21.52 1.82
N TYR A 30 2.78 20.19 1.79
CA TYR A 30 3.18 19.39 2.95
C TYR A 30 4.70 19.43 3.16
N ALA A 31 5.50 19.31 2.10
CA ALA A 31 6.95 19.42 2.19
C ALA A 31 7.38 20.76 2.81
N ALA A 32 6.80 21.86 2.34
CA ALA A 32 7.07 23.20 2.86
C ALA A 32 6.67 23.35 4.34
N SER A 33 5.59 22.68 4.80
CA SER A 33 5.19 22.74 6.21
C SER A 33 6.18 22.05 7.15
N ARG A 34 6.98 21.12 6.62
CA ARG A 34 8.05 20.42 7.33
C ARG A 34 9.42 21.05 7.12
N GLY A 35 9.50 22.20 6.46
CA GLY A 35 10.75 22.91 6.20
C GLY A 35 11.61 22.28 5.10
N ILE A 36 11.07 21.32 4.33
CA ILE A 36 11.76 20.71 3.20
C ILE A 36 11.76 21.72 2.05
N ARG A 37 12.95 22.18 1.64
CA ARG A 37 13.12 23.14 0.54
C ARG A 37 13.25 22.43 -0.82
N PRO A 38 12.90 23.09 -1.93
CA PRO A 38 13.21 22.58 -3.27
C PRO A 38 14.71 22.24 -3.40
N ALA A 39 15.02 21.07 -3.97
CA ALA A 39 16.37 20.48 -4.07
C ALA A 39 17.03 20.01 -2.76
N GLN A 40 16.33 20.01 -1.62
CA GLN A 40 16.73 19.30 -0.40
C GLN A 40 15.83 18.09 -0.18
N ALA A 41 16.42 16.98 0.27
CA ALA A 41 15.71 15.71 0.47
C ALA A 41 14.93 15.22 -0.78
N SER A 42 15.48 15.49 -1.98
CA SER A 42 14.91 14.97 -3.23
C SER A 42 15.06 13.45 -3.30
N TRP A 43 14.27 12.81 -4.16
CA TRP A 43 14.43 11.39 -4.43
C TRP A 43 15.69 11.10 -5.24
N ASP A 44 16.46 10.09 -4.85
CA ASP A 44 17.61 9.58 -5.62
C ASP A 44 17.17 8.40 -6.50
N TYR A 45 17.28 8.58 -7.83
CA TYR A 45 16.82 7.62 -8.84
C TYR A 45 17.92 6.64 -9.31
N ALA A 46 19.15 6.72 -8.80
CA ALA A 46 20.29 6.06 -9.46
C ALA A 46 20.19 4.53 -9.56
N ASP A 47 19.46 3.89 -8.64
CA ASP A 47 19.28 2.44 -8.57
C ASP A 47 17.86 1.98 -8.99
N GLU A 48 17.05 2.87 -9.57
CA GLU A 48 15.73 2.54 -10.11
C GLU A 48 15.84 1.75 -11.43
N ALA A 49 15.03 0.69 -11.59
CA ALA A 49 15.10 -0.24 -12.72
C ALA A 49 13.70 -0.76 -13.15
N PRO A 50 12.78 0.13 -13.59
CA PRO A 50 11.34 -0.20 -13.59
C PRO A 50 10.91 -1.13 -14.71
N LEU A 51 11.84 -1.41 -15.61
CA LEU A 51 11.69 -2.29 -16.76
C LEU A 51 12.27 -3.69 -16.52
N ARG A 52 12.86 -3.94 -15.35
CA ARG A 52 13.37 -5.26 -14.99
C ARG A 52 12.20 -6.18 -14.62
N ASP A 53 12.17 -7.34 -15.27
CA ASP A 53 11.12 -8.32 -15.09
C ASP A 53 11.61 -9.52 -14.26
N ALA A 54 10.82 -9.90 -13.26
CA ALA A 54 11.08 -11.01 -12.37
C ALA A 54 11.22 -12.38 -13.07
N ARG A 55 10.78 -12.49 -14.33
CA ARG A 55 10.96 -13.65 -15.20
C ARG A 55 12.36 -13.74 -15.83
N GLY A 56 13.24 -12.77 -15.57
CA GLY A 56 14.65 -12.83 -15.93
C GLY A 56 15.03 -12.10 -17.24
N PHE A 57 14.24 -11.12 -17.67
CA PHE A 57 14.55 -10.28 -18.83
C PHE A 57 14.25 -8.80 -18.54
N ASP A 58 14.83 -7.90 -19.34
CA ASP A 58 14.55 -6.47 -19.26
C ASP A 58 13.69 -6.03 -20.45
N MET A 59 12.63 -5.26 -20.18
CA MET A 59 11.84 -4.62 -21.23
C MET A 59 12.66 -3.48 -21.87
N GLY A 60 12.76 -3.48 -23.20
CA GLY A 60 13.43 -2.39 -23.91
C GLY A 60 12.67 -1.07 -23.75
N ARG A 61 13.36 0.02 -23.39
CA ARG A 61 12.75 1.35 -23.16
C ARG A 61 11.88 1.85 -24.34
N GLY A 62 12.24 1.52 -25.58
CA GLY A 62 11.45 1.89 -26.76
C GLY A 62 10.11 1.15 -26.92
N ALA A 63 9.94 0.02 -26.22
CA ALA A 63 8.69 -0.72 -26.15
C ALA A 63 7.87 -0.40 -24.88
N ALA A 64 8.50 0.25 -23.89
CA ALA A 64 7.85 0.61 -22.64
C ALA A 64 6.87 1.77 -22.85
N HIS A 65 5.73 1.70 -22.16
CA HIS A 65 4.83 2.84 -22.07
C HIS A 65 5.48 3.94 -21.20
N SER A 66 5.17 5.22 -21.45
CA SER A 66 5.77 6.33 -20.68
C SER A 66 5.53 6.22 -19.18
N SER A 67 4.36 5.71 -18.77
CA SER A 67 4.03 5.47 -17.36
C SER A 67 4.84 4.34 -16.69
N GLN A 68 5.69 3.62 -17.42
CA GLN A 68 6.59 2.61 -16.87
C GLN A 68 8.02 3.16 -16.65
N LEU A 69 8.31 4.38 -17.12
CA LEU A 69 9.63 5.01 -17.02
C LEU A 69 9.73 5.85 -15.74
N THR A 70 9.59 5.19 -14.59
CA THR A 70 9.58 5.82 -13.25
C THR A 70 10.98 6.17 -12.72
N ASP A 71 12.03 5.92 -13.52
CA ASP A 71 13.44 6.21 -13.23
C ASP A 71 13.92 7.55 -13.83
N ILE A 72 13.00 8.34 -14.40
CA ILE A 72 13.31 9.65 -14.98
C ILE A 72 12.82 10.73 -14.03
N GLU A 73 13.72 11.62 -13.62
CA GLU A 73 13.35 12.83 -12.89
C GLU A 73 12.52 13.75 -13.78
N ASP A 74 11.29 14.04 -13.35
CA ASP A 74 10.50 15.14 -13.89
C ASP A 74 10.65 16.33 -12.94
N PRO A 75 11.43 17.37 -13.31
CA PRO A 75 11.68 18.53 -12.46
C PRO A 75 10.40 19.36 -12.21
N THR A 76 9.30 19.05 -12.90
CA THR A 76 8.00 19.68 -12.67
C THR A 76 7.13 18.93 -11.66
N MET A 77 7.52 17.72 -11.26
CA MET A 77 6.81 16.90 -10.28
C MET A 77 7.54 16.87 -8.95
N ALA A 78 6.84 17.24 -7.88
CA ALA A 78 7.41 17.21 -6.54
C ALA A 78 7.61 15.76 -6.06
N ASN A 79 8.79 15.45 -5.51
CA ASN A 79 9.16 14.14 -4.98
C ASN A 79 10.12 14.30 -3.80
N VAL A 80 9.64 13.98 -2.60
CA VAL A 80 10.37 14.22 -1.35
C VAL A 80 10.39 12.99 -0.46
N VAL A 81 11.46 12.88 0.32
CA VAL A 81 11.56 11.92 1.43
C VAL A 81 11.20 12.62 2.75
N LEU A 82 10.30 12.02 3.51
CA LEU A 82 9.81 12.55 4.78
C LEU A 82 10.67 12.07 5.96
N THR A 83 10.58 12.78 7.08
CA THR A 83 11.30 12.47 8.32
C THR A 83 10.85 11.15 8.97
N ASN A 84 9.66 10.65 8.66
CA ASN A 84 9.22 9.30 9.04
C ASN A 84 9.75 8.21 8.10
N GLY A 85 10.61 8.54 7.14
CA GLY A 85 11.20 7.60 6.19
C GLY A 85 10.31 7.27 4.98
N ALA A 86 9.10 7.84 4.90
CA ALA A 86 8.20 7.70 3.77
C ALA A 86 8.68 8.50 2.55
N ARG A 87 8.13 8.17 1.37
CA ARG A 87 8.21 8.99 0.17
C ARG A 87 6.85 9.64 -0.08
N LEU A 88 6.84 10.93 -0.40
CA LEU A 88 5.65 11.68 -0.81
C LEU A 88 5.92 12.34 -2.17
N TYR A 89 5.17 11.98 -3.19
CA TYR A 89 5.47 12.39 -4.56
C TYR A 89 4.23 12.46 -5.44
N VAL A 90 4.40 13.01 -6.65
CA VAL A 90 3.37 12.94 -7.70
C VAL A 90 3.64 11.72 -8.57
N ASP A 91 2.74 10.75 -8.57
CA ASP A 91 2.74 9.68 -9.57
C ASP A 91 1.63 9.93 -10.59
N HIS A 92 2.06 10.20 -11.83
CA HIS A 92 1.17 10.55 -12.92
C HIS A 92 0.26 11.75 -12.58
N ALA A 93 -0.97 11.50 -12.17
CA ALA A 93 -2.01 12.49 -11.88
C ALA A 93 -2.40 12.53 -10.40
N HIS A 94 -1.72 11.77 -9.55
CA HIS A 94 -2.11 11.52 -8.16
C HIS A 94 -0.99 11.91 -7.21
N PRO A 95 -1.30 12.53 -6.05
CA PRO A 95 -0.34 12.57 -4.97
C PRO A 95 -0.30 11.18 -4.33
N GLU A 96 0.91 10.65 -4.16
CA GLU A 96 1.15 9.32 -3.65
C GLU A 96 2.01 9.37 -2.39
N TYR A 97 1.60 8.60 -1.38
CA TYR A 97 2.37 8.34 -0.18
C TYR A 97 2.81 6.87 -0.19
N ALA A 98 4.12 6.64 -0.16
CA ALA A 98 4.70 5.33 0.06
C ALA A 98 5.28 5.26 1.47
N SER A 99 4.73 4.37 2.30
CA SER A 99 5.11 4.21 3.70
C SER A 99 6.60 3.84 3.85
N PRO A 100 7.24 4.15 5.00
CA PRO A 100 8.52 3.54 5.32
C PRO A 100 8.42 2.01 5.33
N GLU A 101 9.57 1.35 5.27
CA GLU A 101 9.67 -0.08 5.49
C GLU A 101 9.34 -0.41 6.95
N VAL A 102 8.41 -1.35 7.14
CA VAL A 102 8.00 -1.89 8.45
C VAL A 102 8.18 -3.40 8.48
N THR A 103 8.28 -4.00 9.67
CA THR A 103 8.54 -5.43 9.83
C THR A 103 7.27 -6.27 10.00
N ASN A 104 6.16 -5.66 10.41
CA ASN A 104 4.93 -6.37 10.75
C ASN A 104 3.66 -5.69 10.17
N PRO A 105 2.53 -6.42 10.10
CA PRO A 105 1.28 -5.91 9.54
C PRO A 105 0.63 -4.79 10.36
N ARG A 106 0.78 -4.77 11.69
CA ARG A 106 0.23 -3.71 12.55
C ARG A 106 0.87 -2.37 12.18
N ASP A 107 2.19 -2.34 12.09
CA ASP A 107 2.94 -1.16 11.69
C ASP A 107 2.62 -0.73 10.26
N ALA A 108 2.36 -1.68 9.35
CA ALA A 108 1.90 -1.32 8.01
C ALA A 108 0.60 -0.50 8.05
N VAL A 109 -0.34 -0.84 8.95
CA VAL A 109 -1.55 -0.03 9.18
C VAL A 109 -1.22 1.31 9.83
N VAL A 110 -0.30 1.35 10.81
CA VAL A 110 0.11 2.59 11.49
C VAL A 110 0.62 3.63 10.50
N TRP A 111 1.59 3.28 9.67
CA TRP A 111 2.20 4.22 8.75
C TRP A 111 1.36 4.51 7.50
N ASP A 112 0.51 3.58 7.05
CA ASP A 112 -0.50 3.87 6.02
C ASP A 112 -1.56 4.88 6.53
N LYS A 113 -1.95 4.79 7.81
CA LYS A 113 -2.82 5.78 8.46
C LYS A 113 -2.11 7.11 8.67
N ALA A 114 -0.81 7.10 8.98
CA ALA A 114 0.01 8.31 9.01
C ALA A 114 0.03 9.01 7.64
N GLY A 115 0.15 8.27 6.54
CA GLY A 115 0.05 8.80 5.18
C GLY A 115 -1.26 9.50 4.88
N GLU A 116 -2.38 8.98 5.39
CA GLU A 116 -3.66 9.66 5.28
C GLU A 116 -3.72 10.97 6.08
N LEU A 117 -3.12 11.00 7.28
CA LEU A 117 -3.00 12.23 8.06
C LEU A 117 -2.08 13.26 7.38
N VAL A 118 -1.02 12.82 6.71
CA VAL A 118 -0.18 13.66 5.83
C VAL A 118 -1.04 14.32 4.75
N MET A 119 -1.84 13.53 4.02
CA MET A 119 -2.73 14.03 2.98
C MET A 119 -3.82 14.95 3.54
N ARG A 120 -4.38 14.63 4.71
CA ARG A 120 -5.38 15.45 5.42
C ARG A 120 -4.80 16.81 5.82
N GLU A 121 -3.58 16.86 6.35
CA GLU A 121 -2.90 18.11 6.69
C GLU A 121 -2.65 18.97 5.45
N ALA A 122 -2.22 18.36 4.33
CA ALA A 122 -2.04 19.06 3.06
C ALA A 122 -3.35 19.70 2.57
N VAL A 123 -4.47 18.95 2.63
CA VAL A 123 -5.82 19.47 2.32
C VAL A 123 -6.21 20.63 3.22
N GLN A 124 -5.96 20.54 4.54
CA GLN A 124 -6.29 21.60 5.49
C GLN A 124 -5.52 22.89 5.20
N ARG A 125 -4.23 22.78 4.86
CA ARG A 125 -3.39 23.91 4.48
C ARG A 125 -3.86 24.54 3.18
N LEU A 126 -4.09 23.73 2.15
CA LEU A 126 -4.59 24.20 0.86
C LEU A 126 -6.00 24.80 0.93
N ALA A 127 -6.83 24.41 1.92
CA ALA A 127 -8.16 25.02 2.11
C ALA A 127 -8.09 26.54 2.41
N THR A 128 -6.94 27.04 2.87
CA THR A 128 -6.70 28.48 3.11
C THR A 128 -6.31 29.25 1.85
N VAL A 129 -6.04 28.56 0.74
CA VAL A 129 -5.61 29.14 -0.53
C VAL A 129 -6.57 28.66 -1.63
N PRO A 130 -7.41 29.54 -2.21
CA PRO A 130 -8.29 29.15 -3.31
C PRO A 130 -7.52 28.52 -4.47
N PRO A 131 -8.06 27.48 -5.14
CA PRO A 131 -9.40 26.94 -4.97
C PRO A 131 -9.56 25.88 -3.85
N GLY A 132 -8.47 25.49 -3.19
CA GLY A 132 -8.42 24.31 -2.31
C GLY A 132 -8.56 22.99 -3.09
N VAL A 133 -8.37 21.87 -2.39
CA VAL A 133 -8.44 20.50 -2.97
C VAL A 133 -9.15 19.54 -2.02
N ASN A 134 -9.78 18.51 -2.57
CA ASN A 134 -10.22 17.34 -1.81
C ASN A 134 -9.42 16.12 -2.27
N LEU A 135 -9.02 15.28 -1.32
CA LEU A 135 -8.35 14.01 -1.56
C LEU A 135 -9.22 12.84 -1.10
N TYR A 136 -9.11 11.72 -1.80
CA TYR A 136 -9.86 10.50 -1.54
C TYR A 136 -8.90 9.31 -1.50
N LYS A 137 -8.91 8.56 -0.40
CA LYS A 137 -8.18 7.29 -0.29
C LYS A 137 -9.04 6.17 -0.87
N ASN A 138 -8.99 6.02 -2.18
CA ASN A 138 -9.75 5.05 -2.98
C ASN A 138 -8.95 4.71 -4.26
N ASN A 139 -9.56 4.01 -5.21
CA ASN A 139 -8.86 3.49 -6.40
C ASN A 139 -9.56 3.80 -7.73
N THR A 140 -10.64 4.59 -7.71
CA THR A 140 -11.36 5.00 -8.91
C THR A 140 -12.15 6.28 -8.69
N ASP A 141 -12.24 7.11 -9.73
CA ASP A 141 -13.09 8.30 -9.75
C ASP A 141 -14.54 8.00 -10.16
N GLY A 142 -14.86 6.74 -10.48
CA GLY A 142 -16.17 6.31 -10.97
C GLY A 142 -16.50 6.76 -12.39
N LYS A 143 -15.50 7.25 -13.15
CA LYS A 143 -15.62 7.76 -14.52
C LYS A 143 -14.70 7.05 -15.51
N GLY A 144 -14.08 5.94 -15.09
CA GLY A 144 -13.22 5.10 -15.92
C GLY A 144 -11.74 5.14 -15.54
N ALA A 145 -11.31 6.08 -14.69
CA ALA A 145 -9.94 6.09 -14.18
C ALA A 145 -9.78 5.12 -13.01
N SER A 146 -8.59 4.50 -12.91
CA SER A 146 -8.18 3.73 -11.74
C SER A 146 -6.71 3.95 -11.41
N TYR A 147 -6.44 4.07 -10.11
CA TYR A 147 -5.16 4.35 -9.49
C TYR A 147 -4.88 3.35 -8.36
N GLY A 148 -3.60 3.20 -7.99
CA GLY A 148 -3.08 2.09 -7.20
C GLY A 148 -3.13 2.25 -5.69
N THR A 149 -3.29 1.12 -5.00
CA THR A 149 -2.77 0.94 -3.65
C THR A 149 -1.90 -0.31 -3.68
N HIS A 150 -0.60 -0.12 -3.64
CA HIS A 150 0.37 -1.18 -3.83
C HIS A 150 0.87 -1.70 -2.49
N GLU A 151 1.03 -3.02 -2.39
CA GLU A 151 1.61 -3.68 -1.23
C GLU A 151 2.98 -4.22 -1.61
N ASN A 152 3.94 -4.11 -0.70
CA ASN A 152 5.32 -4.51 -0.93
C ASN A 152 5.79 -5.50 0.13
N TYR A 153 6.26 -6.66 -0.30
CA TYR A 153 6.77 -7.70 0.59
C TYR A 153 8.21 -8.04 0.23
N LEU A 154 9.10 -8.02 1.23
CA LEU A 154 10.45 -8.53 1.07
C LEU A 154 10.37 -10.07 1.02
N MET A 155 10.99 -10.66 0.01
CA MET A 155 11.05 -12.11 -0.18
C MET A 155 12.48 -12.55 -0.43
N SER A 156 12.78 -13.81 -0.11
CA SER A 156 14.03 -14.44 -0.51
C SER A 156 14.10 -14.61 -2.03
N ARG A 157 15.25 -14.25 -2.61
CA ARG A 157 15.54 -14.49 -4.02
C ARG A 157 15.54 -15.98 -4.39
N ARG A 158 15.73 -16.86 -3.40
CA ARG A 158 15.74 -18.32 -3.58
C ARG A 158 14.36 -18.89 -3.93
N THR A 159 13.29 -18.18 -3.62
CA THR A 159 11.92 -18.61 -3.90
C THR A 159 11.64 -18.56 -5.40
N PRO A 160 11.32 -19.70 -6.06
CA PRO A 160 11.06 -19.70 -7.50
C PRO A 160 9.83 -18.84 -7.85
N PHE A 161 9.99 -17.87 -8.77
CA PHE A 161 8.92 -16.94 -9.11
C PHE A 161 7.68 -17.64 -9.71
N ALA A 162 7.87 -18.75 -10.43
CA ALA A 162 6.77 -19.57 -10.94
C ALA A 162 5.88 -20.15 -9.81
N ARG A 163 6.47 -20.47 -8.66
CA ARG A 163 5.73 -20.94 -7.47
C ARG A 163 4.93 -19.80 -6.84
N ILE A 164 5.52 -18.60 -6.78
CA ILE A 164 4.81 -17.39 -6.33
C ILE A 164 3.58 -17.16 -7.21
N ILE A 165 3.74 -17.21 -8.55
CA ILE A 165 2.62 -17.05 -9.49
C ILE A 165 1.52 -18.09 -9.22
N SER A 166 1.85 -19.38 -9.17
CA SER A 166 0.83 -20.43 -9.09
C SER A 166 0.11 -20.47 -7.75
N GLN A 167 0.81 -20.23 -6.63
CA GLN A 167 0.25 -20.37 -5.28
C GLN A 167 -0.39 -19.08 -4.77
N LEU A 168 0.07 -17.90 -5.23
CA LEU A 168 -0.48 -16.62 -4.79
C LEU A 168 -1.68 -16.15 -5.62
N THR A 169 -1.73 -16.49 -6.91
CA THR A 169 -2.85 -16.07 -7.79
C THR A 169 -4.23 -16.48 -7.25
N PRO A 170 -4.46 -17.73 -6.81
CA PRO A 170 -5.75 -18.12 -6.26
C PRO A 170 -6.13 -17.31 -5.02
N PHE A 171 -5.17 -17.08 -4.12
CA PHE A 171 -5.39 -16.29 -2.92
C PHE A 171 -5.80 -14.85 -3.27
N PHE A 172 -5.09 -14.23 -4.21
CA PHE A 172 -5.37 -12.88 -4.68
C PHE A 172 -6.73 -12.73 -5.35
N VAL A 173 -7.18 -13.74 -6.10
CA VAL A 173 -8.52 -13.75 -6.72
C VAL A 173 -9.63 -13.66 -5.67
N VAL A 174 -9.48 -14.34 -4.53
CA VAL A 174 -10.54 -14.41 -3.51
C VAL A 174 -10.38 -13.42 -2.34
N ARG A 175 -9.17 -12.96 -2.01
CA ARG A 175 -8.93 -12.12 -0.80
C ARG A 175 -9.70 -10.80 -0.76
N GLN A 176 -10.14 -10.29 -1.91
CA GLN A 176 -11.01 -9.11 -2.01
C GLN A 176 -12.29 -9.21 -1.15
N VAL A 177 -12.73 -10.44 -0.83
CA VAL A 177 -13.87 -10.66 0.07
C VAL A 177 -13.60 -10.13 1.48
N MET A 178 -12.35 -10.16 1.95
CA MET A 178 -11.95 -9.67 3.28
C MET A 178 -11.42 -8.24 3.25
N SER A 179 -10.96 -7.75 2.10
CA SER A 179 -10.22 -6.49 2.00
C SER A 179 -10.69 -5.54 0.89
N GLY A 180 -11.80 -5.83 0.21
CA GLY A 180 -12.39 -4.94 -0.78
C GLY A 180 -12.98 -3.68 -0.13
N SER A 181 -12.88 -2.55 -0.83
CA SER A 181 -13.35 -1.25 -0.33
C SER A 181 -14.71 -0.83 -0.87
N GLY A 182 -15.32 -1.64 -1.73
CA GLY A 182 -16.66 -1.42 -2.24
C GLY A 182 -16.74 -0.34 -3.32
N ARG A 183 -17.61 -0.55 -4.31
CA ARG A 183 -17.84 0.43 -5.40
C ARG A 183 -19.29 0.39 -5.87
N VAL A 184 -19.86 1.58 -6.10
CA VAL A 184 -21.15 1.75 -6.76
C VAL A 184 -20.93 1.81 -8.28
N GLY A 185 -21.62 0.92 -8.99
CA GLY A 185 -21.49 0.70 -10.43
C GLY A 185 -20.55 -0.45 -10.77
N ILE A 186 -20.89 -1.16 -11.85
CA ILE A 186 -20.23 -2.37 -12.34
C ILE A 186 -19.58 -2.08 -13.70
N GLY A 187 -18.40 -2.66 -13.92
CA GLY A 187 -17.54 -2.45 -15.08
C GLY A 187 -16.62 -1.24 -14.93
N VAL A 188 -15.59 -1.16 -15.78
CA VAL A 188 -14.57 -0.09 -15.82
C VAL A 188 -15.20 1.32 -15.71
N ASP A 189 -16.26 1.58 -16.46
CA ASP A 189 -16.93 2.90 -16.52
C ASP A 189 -18.08 3.09 -15.50
N SER A 190 -18.33 2.15 -14.59
CA SER A 190 -19.50 2.19 -13.66
C SER A 190 -20.86 2.40 -14.38
N ARG A 191 -21.03 1.85 -15.58
CA ARG A 191 -22.25 2.01 -16.41
C ARG A 191 -23.36 1.05 -16.01
N THR A 192 -23.01 -0.18 -15.65
CA THR A 192 -24.00 -1.16 -15.17
C THR A 192 -24.34 -0.82 -13.72
N THR A 193 -25.62 -0.74 -13.40
CA THR A 193 -26.07 -0.39 -12.05
C THR A 193 -25.86 -1.56 -11.10
N GLY A 194 -25.37 -1.29 -9.90
CA GLY A 194 -25.11 -2.31 -8.90
C GLY A 194 -24.09 -1.84 -7.87
N TYR A 195 -23.73 -2.76 -6.98
CA TYR A 195 -22.66 -2.61 -6.01
C TYR A 195 -21.72 -3.80 -6.13
N GLN A 196 -20.42 -3.54 -6.06
CA GLN A 196 -19.40 -4.58 -6.08
C GLN A 196 -18.43 -4.46 -4.90
N ILE A 197 -17.82 -5.58 -4.54
CA ILE A 197 -16.93 -5.75 -3.39
C ILE A 197 -15.65 -4.93 -3.52
N ALA A 198 -15.04 -4.92 -4.71
CA ALA A 198 -13.74 -4.31 -4.91
C ALA A 198 -13.79 -3.20 -5.96
N GLN A 199 -12.95 -2.19 -5.77
CA GLN A 199 -12.81 -1.08 -6.70
C GLN A 199 -11.93 -1.47 -7.89
N ARG A 200 -10.88 -2.26 -7.65
CA ARG A 200 -9.84 -2.58 -8.63
C ARG A 200 -10.19 -3.72 -9.59
N SER A 201 -11.02 -4.68 -9.19
CA SER A 201 -11.22 -5.95 -9.93
C SER A 201 -11.60 -5.79 -11.42
N ASP A 202 -12.39 -4.78 -11.77
CA ASP A 202 -12.79 -4.52 -13.16
C ASP A 202 -11.64 -4.04 -14.07
N PHE A 203 -10.55 -3.53 -13.50
CA PHE A 203 -9.42 -2.92 -14.22
C PHE A 203 -8.27 -3.89 -14.50
N PHE A 204 -8.38 -5.16 -14.06
CA PHE A 204 -7.36 -6.21 -14.25
C PHE A 204 -7.68 -7.02 -15.50
N GLU A 205 -6.70 -7.23 -16.36
CA GLU A 205 -6.87 -7.81 -17.71
C GLU A 205 -5.92 -8.98 -17.99
N ALA A 206 -4.89 -9.16 -17.16
CA ALA A 206 -3.89 -10.21 -17.31
C ALA A 206 -3.67 -10.95 -15.98
N GLU A 207 -3.09 -12.14 -16.06
CA GLU A 207 -2.69 -12.89 -14.87
C GLU A 207 -1.30 -12.47 -14.38
N VAL A 208 -0.35 -12.31 -15.30
CA VAL A 208 1.05 -12.00 -15.01
C VAL A 208 1.57 -10.98 -16.02
N GLY A 209 2.26 -9.93 -15.56
CA GLY A 209 2.76 -8.86 -16.44
C GLY A 209 3.55 -7.79 -15.69
N LEU A 210 4.15 -6.84 -16.42
CA LEU A 210 5.02 -5.81 -15.86
C LEU A 210 4.27 -4.49 -15.64
N GLU A 211 3.21 -4.26 -16.41
CA GLU A 211 2.46 -3.01 -16.45
C GLU A 211 1.64 -2.76 -15.17
N THR A 212 1.48 -1.49 -14.80
CA THR A 212 0.73 -1.06 -13.59
C THR A 212 -0.47 -0.16 -13.91
N THR A 213 -0.46 0.50 -15.07
CA THR A 213 -1.47 1.48 -15.51
C THR A 213 -2.35 0.97 -16.67
N LEU A 214 -1.88 -0.02 -17.41
CA LEU A 214 -2.53 -0.62 -18.59
C LEU A 214 -2.40 -2.15 -18.49
N LYS A 215 -3.34 -2.91 -19.07
CA LYS A 215 -3.31 -4.39 -19.08
C LYS A 215 -2.93 -5.00 -17.72
N ARG A 216 -3.53 -4.46 -16.64
CA ARG A 216 -3.05 -4.72 -15.27
C ARG A 216 -3.06 -6.22 -14.95
N PRO A 217 -1.94 -6.78 -14.50
CA PRO A 217 -1.82 -8.19 -14.16
C PRO A 217 -2.12 -8.46 -12.68
N ILE A 218 -2.73 -9.60 -12.37
CA ILE A 218 -2.95 -10.05 -10.98
C ILE A 218 -1.61 -10.15 -10.22
N ILE A 219 -0.57 -10.71 -10.87
CA ILE A 219 0.81 -10.76 -10.37
C ILE A 219 1.65 -9.80 -11.20
N ASN A 220 2.08 -8.71 -10.59
CA ASN A 220 3.03 -7.79 -11.22
C ASN A 220 4.45 -8.37 -11.14
N THR A 221 5.23 -8.20 -12.21
CA THR A 221 6.57 -8.77 -12.37
C THR A 221 7.69 -7.75 -12.22
N ARG A 222 7.40 -6.52 -11.77
CA ARG A 222 8.44 -5.52 -11.50
C ARG A 222 9.45 -6.09 -10.51
N ASP A 223 10.74 -5.94 -10.83
CA ASP A 223 11.83 -6.52 -10.06
C ASP A 223 12.85 -5.45 -9.66
N GLU A 224 12.42 -4.60 -8.73
CA GLU A 224 13.21 -3.54 -8.09
C GLU A 224 13.24 -3.79 -6.58
N PRO A 225 14.24 -4.53 -6.08
CA PRO A 225 14.26 -4.95 -4.68
C PRO A 225 14.55 -3.81 -3.70
N HIS A 226 15.19 -2.72 -4.17
CA HIS A 226 15.79 -1.67 -3.32
C HIS A 226 16.63 -2.25 -2.18
N ALA A 227 17.30 -3.37 -2.43
CA ALA A 227 18.09 -4.13 -1.48
C ALA A 227 19.12 -4.94 -2.26
N VAL A 228 19.94 -5.74 -1.55
CA VAL A 228 20.89 -6.66 -2.19
C VAL A 228 20.15 -7.64 -3.10
N ALA A 229 20.25 -7.44 -4.42
CA ALA A 229 19.39 -8.10 -5.41
C ALA A 229 19.57 -9.63 -5.49
N ASP A 230 20.76 -10.14 -5.12
CA ASP A 230 21.04 -11.57 -5.09
C ASP A 230 20.37 -12.28 -3.90
N LEU A 231 20.08 -11.54 -2.82
CA LEU A 231 19.48 -12.08 -1.61
C LEU A 231 17.97 -11.89 -1.58
N TYR A 232 17.50 -10.76 -2.10
CA TYR A 232 16.13 -10.31 -1.90
C TYR A 232 15.39 -9.98 -3.18
N ARG A 233 14.06 -10.07 -3.09
CA ARG A 233 13.09 -9.52 -4.04
C ARG A 233 12.09 -8.65 -3.27
N ARG A 234 11.66 -7.55 -3.87
CA ARG A 234 10.43 -6.86 -3.47
C ARG A 234 9.28 -7.40 -4.31
N LEU A 235 8.39 -8.19 -3.73
CA LEU A 235 7.16 -8.57 -4.41
C LEU A 235 6.23 -7.35 -4.40
N HIS A 236 6.05 -6.78 -5.59
CA HIS A 236 5.19 -5.62 -5.83
C HIS A 236 3.78 -6.09 -6.20
N VAL A 237 2.80 -5.81 -5.34
CA VAL A 237 1.41 -6.28 -5.49
C VAL A 237 0.52 -5.08 -5.77
N ILE A 238 -0.19 -5.08 -6.90
CA ILE A 238 -0.95 -3.90 -7.37
C ILE A 238 -2.48 -4.07 -7.30
N LEU A 239 -2.95 -5.21 -6.79
CA LEU A 239 -4.35 -5.66 -6.86
C LEU A 239 -5.24 -5.07 -5.76
N GLY A 240 -4.67 -4.79 -4.58
CA GLY A 240 -5.43 -4.39 -3.40
C GLY A 240 -6.17 -3.06 -3.58
N ASP A 241 -7.30 -2.94 -2.88
CA ASP A 241 -7.97 -1.65 -2.71
C ASP A 241 -7.32 -0.87 -1.54
N ALA A 242 -7.51 0.46 -1.53
CA ALA A 242 -7.20 1.34 -0.42
C ALA A 242 -8.22 1.14 0.70
N ASN A 243 -7.80 0.70 1.89
CA ASN A 243 -8.69 0.39 3.01
C ASN A 243 -8.73 1.53 4.05
N HIS A 244 -9.91 1.73 4.65
CA HIS A 244 -10.11 2.61 5.82
C HIS A 244 -10.34 1.81 7.10
N CYS A 245 -10.83 0.57 7.01
CA CYS A 245 -10.98 -0.29 8.17
C CYS A 245 -9.62 -0.88 8.56
N ASP A 246 -9.17 -0.62 9.78
CA ASP A 246 -7.87 -1.10 10.28
C ASP A 246 -7.77 -2.64 10.19
N VAL A 247 -8.85 -3.37 10.51
CA VAL A 247 -8.89 -4.84 10.43
C VAL A 247 -8.77 -5.35 8.99
N ALA A 248 -9.46 -4.73 8.01
CA ALA A 248 -9.34 -5.11 6.61
C ALA A 248 -7.90 -4.92 6.11
N ASN A 249 -7.25 -3.82 6.49
CA ASN A 249 -5.87 -3.54 6.09
C ASN A 249 -4.86 -4.49 6.78
N LEU A 250 -5.06 -4.77 8.08
CA LEU A 250 -4.26 -5.73 8.82
C LEU A 250 -4.36 -7.13 8.19
N VAL A 251 -5.58 -7.61 7.93
CA VAL A 251 -5.79 -8.93 7.31
C VAL A 251 -5.19 -8.94 5.91
N LYS A 252 -5.37 -7.90 5.09
CA LYS A 252 -4.76 -7.79 3.76
C LYS A 252 -3.24 -7.99 3.81
N MET A 253 -2.55 -7.26 4.70
CA MET A 253 -1.09 -7.32 4.83
C MET A 253 -0.63 -8.64 5.47
N GLY A 254 -1.23 -9.02 6.60
CA GLY A 254 -0.81 -10.16 7.40
C GLY A 254 -1.11 -11.50 6.74
N SER A 255 -2.33 -11.69 6.21
CA SER A 255 -2.68 -12.96 5.55
C SER A 255 -1.83 -13.19 4.30
N THR A 256 -1.54 -12.12 3.54
CA THR A 256 -0.61 -12.20 2.40
C THR A 256 0.79 -12.57 2.88
N SER A 257 1.32 -11.93 3.92
CA SER A 257 2.63 -12.26 4.49
C SER A 257 2.73 -13.73 4.93
N LEU A 258 1.69 -14.29 5.57
CA LEU A 258 1.63 -15.70 5.96
C LEU A 258 1.57 -16.65 4.75
N VAL A 259 0.78 -16.30 3.73
CA VAL A 259 0.75 -17.06 2.47
C VAL A 259 2.12 -17.06 1.80
N LEU A 260 2.81 -15.91 1.76
CA LEU A 260 4.17 -15.82 1.23
C LEU A 260 5.14 -16.69 2.03
N ALA A 261 5.11 -16.65 3.37
CA ALA A 261 5.95 -17.50 4.21
C ALA A 261 5.75 -18.99 3.91
N MET A 262 4.49 -19.43 3.70
CA MET A 262 4.20 -20.80 3.25
C MET A 262 4.75 -21.11 1.85
N ILE A 263 4.72 -20.16 0.92
CA ILE A 263 5.29 -20.31 -0.44
C ILE A 263 6.82 -20.48 -0.36
N GLU A 264 7.49 -19.67 0.45
CA GLU A 264 8.95 -19.70 0.63
C GLU A 264 9.42 -21.03 1.24
N ASP A 265 8.67 -21.55 2.21
CA ASP A 265 8.97 -22.83 2.87
C ASP A 265 8.44 -24.06 2.12
N ASP A 266 7.80 -23.88 0.97
CA ASP A 266 7.18 -24.97 0.19
C ASP A 266 6.11 -25.77 0.99
N ALA A 267 5.34 -25.07 1.82
CA ALA A 267 4.41 -25.67 2.78
C ALA A 267 3.02 -26.00 2.22
N PHE A 268 2.73 -25.65 0.96
CA PHE A 268 1.43 -25.95 0.33
C PHE A 268 1.29 -27.44 0.00
N THR A 269 0.29 -28.08 0.60
CA THR A 269 0.00 -29.52 0.38
C THR A 269 -1.07 -29.77 -0.67
N THR A 270 -1.76 -28.73 -1.13
CA THR A 270 -2.96 -28.82 -1.97
C THR A 270 -2.88 -27.80 -3.09
N ASP A 271 -3.20 -28.22 -4.32
CA ASP A 271 -3.37 -27.30 -5.44
C ASP A 271 -4.73 -26.57 -5.32
N LEU A 272 -4.67 -25.25 -5.30
CA LEU A 272 -5.81 -24.35 -5.16
C LEU A 272 -6.02 -23.51 -6.44
N SER A 273 -5.37 -23.89 -7.55
CA SER A 273 -5.41 -23.16 -8.81
C SER A 273 -6.85 -22.91 -9.30
N VAL A 274 -7.15 -21.64 -9.59
CA VAL A 274 -8.43 -21.18 -10.16
C VAL A 274 -8.39 -21.31 -11.68
N ARG A 275 -9.45 -21.85 -12.31
CA ARG A 275 -9.47 -22.13 -13.76
C ARG A 275 -9.34 -20.87 -14.63
N SER A 276 -9.93 -19.75 -14.24
CA SER A 276 -9.94 -18.52 -15.02
C SER A 276 -9.79 -17.29 -14.12
N PRO A 277 -8.57 -17.01 -13.62
CA PRO A 277 -8.34 -16.03 -12.56
C PRO A 277 -8.95 -14.65 -12.81
N VAL A 278 -8.74 -14.05 -13.99
CA VAL A 278 -9.23 -12.68 -14.29
C VAL A 278 -10.76 -12.61 -14.37
N PRO A 279 -11.47 -13.46 -15.15
CA PRO A 279 -12.93 -13.51 -15.10
C PRO A 279 -13.49 -13.82 -13.70
N THR A 280 -12.86 -14.74 -12.97
CA THR A 280 -13.28 -15.11 -11.61
C THR A 280 -13.12 -13.94 -10.62
N LEU A 281 -12.02 -13.20 -10.69
CA LEU A 281 -11.79 -12.00 -9.89
C LEU A 281 -12.94 -10.99 -10.04
N ARG A 282 -13.35 -10.71 -11.29
CA ARG A 282 -14.47 -9.79 -11.58
C ARG A 282 -15.80 -10.36 -11.10
N ALA A 283 -16.06 -11.64 -11.36
CA ALA A 283 -17.30 -12.30 -10.96
C ALA A 283 -17.51 -12.30 -9.44
N ILE A 284 -16.44 -12.54 -8.66
CA ILE A 284 -16.50 -12.41 -7.20
C ILE A 284 -16.83 -10.97 -6.81
N SER A 285 -16.16 -9.98 -7.39
CA SER A 285 -16.43 -8.57 -7.09
C SER A 285 -17.90 -8.22 -7.30
N HIS A 286 -18.49 -8.70 -8.39
CA HIS A 286 -19.87 -8.38 -8.78
C HIS A 286 -20.94 -9.12 -7.95
N ASP A 287 -20.56 -10.03 -7.05
CA ASP A 287 -21.46 -10.76 -6.17
C ASP A 287 -21.20 -10.43 -4.68
N PRO A 288 -21.75 -9.32 -4.16
CA PRO A 288 -21.65 -8.99 -2.74
C PRO A 288 -22.42 -9.95 -1.83
N THR A 289 -23.17 -10.93 -2.37
CA THR A 289 -23.83 -11.95 -1.57
C THR A 289 -22.90 -13.10 -1.17
N LEU A 290 -21.73 -13.20 -1.80
CA LEU A 290 -20.71 -14.25 -1.57
C LEU A 290 -21.23 -15.68 -1.82
N ARG A 291 -22.24 -15.83 -2.70
CA ARG A 291 -22.88 -17.13 -2.97
C ARG A 291 -22.34 -17.80 -4.22
N SER A 292 -21.82 -17.02 -5.16
CA SER A 292 -21.25 -17.54 -6.40
C SER A 292 -20.08 -18.48 -6.11
N THR A 293 -20.06 -19.60 -6.84
CA THR A 293 -18.95 -20.55 -6.76
C THR A 293 -17.90 -20.24 -7.82
N ILE A 294 -16.66 -20.56 -7.47
CA ILE A 294 -15.49 -20.54 -8.35
C ILE A 294 -15.17 -21.96 -8.79
N GLU A 295 -14.63 -22.11 -9.99
CA GLU A 295 -14.17 -23.39 -10.51
C GLU A 295 -12.65 -23.49 -10.38
N LEU A 296 -12.19 -24.53 -9.69
CA LEU A 296 -10.77 -24.86 -9.60
C LEU A 296 -10.34 -25.68 -10.82
N VAL A 297 -9.03 -25.70 -11.10
CA VAL A 297 -8.47 -26.43 -12.25
C VAL A 297 -8.81 -27.93 -12.19
N ASP A 298 -8.84 -28.50 -10.98
CA ASP A 298 -9.18 -29.90 -10.71
C ASP A 298 -10.69 -30.23 -10.83
N GLY A 299 -11.52 -29.24 -11.16
CA GLY A 299 -12.96 -29.40 -11.37
C GLY A 299 -13.81 -29.25 -10.11
N ARG A 300 -13.21 -29.03 -8.92
CA ARG A 300 -13.98 -28.65 -7.72
C ARG A 300 -14.67 -27.31 -7.94
N SER A 301 -15.88 -27.19 -7.41
CA SER A 301 -16.62 -25.93 -7.29
C SER A 301 -16.73 -25.57 -5.82
N ILE A 302 -16.31 -24.36 -5.45
CA ILE A 302 -16.20 -23.89 -4.06
C ILE A 302 -16.59 -22.41 -3.99
N ARG A 303 -17.11 -21.90 -2.86
CA ARG A 303 -17.32 -20.44 -2.72
C ARG A 303 -16.00 -19.72 -2.45
N SER A 304 -15.93 -18.43 -2.75
CA SER A 304 -14.73 -17.61 -2.49
C SER A 304 -14.34 -17.59 -1.01
N VAL A 305 -15.32 -17.48 -0.10
CA VAL A 305 -15.11 -17.50 1.36
C VAL A 305 -14.56 -18.86 1.82
N GLU A 306 -15.07 -19.96 1.26
CA GLU A 306 -14.62 -21.32 1.59
C GLU A 306 -13.19 -21.60 1.11
N LEU A 307 -12.81 -21.05 -0.06
CA LEU A 307 -11.42 -21.11 -0.51
C LEU A 307 -10.51 -20.32 0.44
N LEU A 308 -10.93 -19.12 0.88
CA LEU A 308 -10.18 -18.35 1.87
C LEU A 308 -10.06 -19.06 3.22
N ARG A 309 -11.12 -19.76 3.65
CA ARG A 309 -11.07 -20.62 4.84
C ARG A 309 -10.00 -21.71 4.70
N THR A 310 -9.89 -22.32 3.52
CA THR A 310 -8.83 -23.30 3.24
C THR A 310 -7.44 -22.68 3.38
N PHE A 311 -7.23 -21.45 2.88
CA PHE A 311 -5.96 -20.73 3.07
C PHE A 311 -5.67 -20.42 4.54
N HIS A 312 -6.68 -19.98 5.30
CA HIS A 312 -6.56 -19.72 6.73
C HIS A 312 -6.17 -20.98 7.51
N GLU A 313 -6.83 -22.12 7.25
CA GLU A 313 -6.53 -23.40 7.90
C GLU A 313 -5.12 -23.90 7.58
N LEU A 314 -4.65 -23.71 6.34
CA LEU A 314 -3.28 -24.01 5.94
C LEU A 314 -2.29 -23.12 6.69
N ALA A 315 -2.54 -21.81 6.76
CA ALA A 315 -1.69 -20.86 7.46
C ALA A 315 -1.64 -21.14 8.97
N ALA A 316 -2.78 -21.39 9.61
CA ALA A 316 -2.85 -21.72 11.04
C ALA A 316 -2.07 -23.01 11.36
N ARG A 317 -2.21 -24.04 10.52
CA ARG A 317 -1.46 -25.29 10.68
C ARG A 317 0.05 -25.10 10.44
N TYR A 318 0.42 -24.32 9.43
CA TYR A 318 1.81 -23.97 9.18
C TYR A 318 2.44 -23.26 10.38
N VAL A 319 1.72 -22.30 10.96
CA VAL A 319 2.16 -21.55 12.13
C VAL A 319 2.32 -22.45 13.36
N ASP A 320 1.30 -23.27 13.65
CA ASP A 320 1.35 -24.23 14.77
C ASP A 320 2.50 -25.24 14.64
N ASN A 321 2.75 -25.75 13.43
CA ASN A 321 3.86 -26.67 13.18
C ASN A 321 5.24 -26.01 13.32
N LYS A 322 5.38 -24.74 12.89
CA LYS A 322 6.67 -24.06 12.81
C LYS A 322 7.07 -23.39 14.13
N TRP A 323 6.12 -22.80 14.84
CA TRP A 323 6.37 -22.07 16.09
C TRP A 323 5.59 -22.62 17.28
N GLY A 324 4.43 -23.24 17.07
CA GLY A 324 3.61 -23.77 18.16
C GLY A 324 3.30 -22.70 19.21
N ALA A 325 3.66 -22.96 20.47
CA ALA A 325 3.48 -22.01 21.57
C ALA A 325 4.41 -20.78 21.52
N ASP A 326 5.46 -20.81 20.70
CA ASP A 326 6.45 -19.73 20.56
C ASP A 326 6.07 -18.72 19.44
N VAL A 327 4.83 -18.79 18.93
CA VAL A 327 4.32 -17.84 17.93
C VAL A 327 4.28 -16.42 18.50
N ASP A 328 4.67 -15.44 17.68
CA ASP A 328 4.65 -14.03 18.05
C ASP A 328 3.22 -13.46 18.12
N ALA A 329 3.09 -12.28 18.74
CA ALA A 329 1.81 -11.64 18.99
C ALA A 329 1.17 -11.13 17.69
N GLU A 330 1.98 -10.63 16.76
CA GLU A 330 1.55 -10.05 15.49
C GLU A 330 0.95 -11.13 14.58
N THR A 331 1.59 -12.30 14.47
CA THR A 331 1.08 -13.48 13.76
C THR A 331 -0.21 -13.98 14.39
N THR A 332 -0.25 -14.07 15.73
CA THR A 332 -1.45 -14.48 16.47
C THR A 332 -2.63 -13.55 16.19
N GLU A 333 -2.38 -12.24 16.18
CA GLU A 333 -3.40 -11.23 15.90
C GLU A 333 -3.93 -11.33 14.48
N VAL A 334 -3.06 -11.54 13.48
CA VAL A 334 -3.47 -11.73 12.09
C VAL A 334 -4.38 -12.95 11.94
N LEU A 335 -3.99 -14.09 12.52
CA LEU A 335 -4.81 -15.31 12.47
C LEU A 335 -6.17 -15.13 13.15
N HIS A 336 -6.21 -14.39 14.27
CA HIS A 336 -7.44 -14.07 14.97
C HIS A 336 -8.39 -13.22 14.12
N TRP A 337 -7.91 -12.13 13.55
CA TRP A 337 -8.75 -11.25 12.73
C TRP A 337 -9.15 -11.89 11.41
N TRP A 338 -8.26 -12.68 10.81
CA TRP A 338 -8.56 -13.45 9.60
C TRP A 338 -9.70 -14.44 9.88
N ASP A 339 -9.64 -15.20 10.99
CA ASP A 339 -10.71 -16.11 11.40
C ASP A 339 -12.03 -15.38 11.69
N THR A 340 -11.96 -14.26 12.42
CA THR A 340 -13.12 -13.46 12.81
C THR A 340 -13.86 -12.93 11.59
N VAL A 341 -13.12 -12.36 10.63
CA VAL A 341 -13.70 -11.83 9.38
C VAL A 341 -14.32 -12.96 8.55
N LEU A 342 -13.61 -14.08 8.36
CA LEU A 342 -14.16 -15.19 7.58
C LEU A 342 -15.40 -15.80 8.21
N THR A 343 -15.39 -15.98 9.52
CA THR A 343 -16.54 -16.53 10.26
C THR A 343 -17.79 -15.66 10.08
N ALA A 344 -17.64 -14.34 10.07
CA ALA A 344 -18.75 -13.44 9.79
C ALA A 344 -19.22 -13.52 8.33
N LEU A 345 -18.27 -13.56 7.37
CA LEU A 345 -18.58 -13.60 5.93
C LEU A 345 -19.14 -14.95 5.45
N GLU A 346 -18.97 -16.04 6.22
CA GLU A 346 -19.58 -17.34 5.94
C GLU A 346 -21.11 -17.33 6.12
N GLY A 347 -21.61 -16.46 7.00
CA GLY A 347 -23.03 -16.28 7.34
C GLY A 347 -23.70 -15.15 6.54
N ASP A 348 -24.25 -14.16 7.25
CA ASP A 348 -24.70 -12.91 6.63
C ASP A 348 -23.48 -11.97 6.49
N PRO A 349 -23.06 -11.60 5.25
CA PRO A 349 -21.93 -10.71 5.07
C PRO A 349 -22.02 -9.40 5.86
N MET A 350 -23.23 -8.92 6.17
CA MET A 350 -23.44 -7.71 6.96
C MET A 350 -22.92 -7.79 8.40
N ASP A 351 -22.70 -8.99 8.92
CA ASP A 351 -22.10 -9.20 10.24
C ASP A 351 -20.63 -8.72 10.28
N ALA A 352 -19.96 -8.64 9.13
CA ALA A 352 -18.58 -8.16 9.01
C ALA A 352 -18.46 -6.62 8.90
N ARG A 353 -19.56 -5.86 9.01
CA ARG A 353 -19.58 -4.39 8.81
C ARG A 353 -18.69 -3.60 9.78
N ARG A 354 -18.27 -4.19 10.89
CA ARG A 354 -17.33 -3.54 11.83
C ARG A 354 -15.88 -3.63 11.36
N TRP A 355 -15.56 -4.53 10.43
CA TRP A 355 -14.18 -4.91 10.12
C TRP A 355 -13.80 -4.74 8.65
N VAL A 356 -14.77 -4.81 7.73
CA VAL A 356 -14.53 -4.83 6.28
C VAL A 356 -15.16 -3.62 5.60
N ASP A 357 -14.35 -2.86 4.85
CA ASP A 357 -14.75 -1.61 4.20
C ASP A 357 -15.99 -1.75 3.31
N TRP A 358 -16.01 -2.72 2.38
CA TRP A 358 -17.15 -2.87 1.47
C TRP A 358 -18.44 -3.17 2.23
N VAL A 359 -18.39 -3.99 3.28
CA VAL A 359 -19.58 -4.29 4.09
C VAL A 359 -20.04 -3.06 4.86
N ALA A 360 -19.10 -2.33 5.48
CA ALA A 360 -19.39 -1.10 6.21
C ALA A 360 -20.00 -0.04 5.29
N LYS A 361 -19.42 0.16 4.11
CA LYS A 361 -19.92 1.07 3.07
C LYS A 361 -21.29 0.63 2.55
N LEU A 362 -21.48 -0.66 2.28
CA LEU A 362 -22.77 -1.22 1.83
C LEU A 362 -23.86 -0.94 2.86
N SER A 363 -23.56 -1.09 4.17
CA SER A 363 -24.52 -0.77 5.24
C SER A 363 -25.00 0.68 5.18
N VAL A 364 -24.10 1.62 4.88
CA VAL A 364 -24.44 3.06 4.74
C VAL A 364 -25.25 3.28 3.48
N LEU A 365 -24.84 2.69 2.35
CA LEU A 365 -25.53 2.83 1.07
C LEU A 365 -26.96 2.26 1.11
N GLU A 366 -27.15 1.09 1.71
CA GLU A 366 -28.48 0.50 1.89
C GLU A 366 -29.36 1.36 2.79
N ALA A 367 -28.83 1.95 3.87
CA ALA A 367 -29.59 2.89 4.69
C ALA A 367 -30.10 4.12 3.88
N TYR A 368 -29.31 4.63 2.92
CA TYR A 368 -29.76 5.68 2.00
C TYR A 368 -30.83 5.17 1.03
N ARG A 369 -30.64 3.96 0.50
CA ARG A 369 -31.58 3.31 -0.43
C ARG A 369 -32.93 3.07 0.21
N GLU A 370 -32.97 2.57 1.43
CA GLU A 370 -34.19 2.32 2.20
C GLU A 370 -34.89 3.62 2.58
N ARG A 371 -34.15 4.59 3.14
CA ARG A 371 -34.72 5.87 3.59
C ARG A 371 -35.34 6.67 2.45
N ASP A 372 -34.65 6.75 1.31
CA ASP A 372 -35.03 7.63 0.21
C ASP A 372 -35.58 6.88 -1.01
N SER A 373 -35.78 5.55 -0.91
CA SER A 373 -36.23 4.66 -2.00
C SER A 373 -35.36 4.72 -3.26
N LEU A 374 -34.03 4.65 -3.08
CA LEU A 374 -33.06 4.82 -4.18
C LEU A 374 -32.72 3.51 -4.87
N GLY A 375 -32.66 3.55 -6.20
CA GLY A 375 -32.02 2.50 -6.99
C GLY A 375 -30.49 2.67 -7.05
N TRP A 376 -29.76 1.61 -7.41
CA TRP A 376 -28.29 1.64 -7.52
C TRP A 376 -27.77 2.61 -8.59
N GLY A 377 -28.63 3.03 -9.52
CA GLY A 377 -28.32 4.03 -10.53
C GLY A 377 -28.43 5.49 -10.04
N ASP A 378 -28.88 5.74 -8.81
CA ASP A 378 -29.04 7.11 -8.31
C ASP A 378 -27.66 7.77 -8.07
N PRO A 379 -27.41 8.97 -8.64
CA PRO A 379 -26.12 9.65 -8.51
C PRO A 379 -25.74 9.99 -7.07
N ARG A 380 -26.71 10.08 -6.14
CA ARG A 380 -26.42 10.28 -4.71
C ARG A 380 -25.63 9.12 -4.12
N LEU A 381 -25.89 7.87 -4.54
CA LEU A 381 -25.13 6.72 -4.04
C LEU A 381 -23.69 6.74 -4.55
N LYS A 382 -23.46 7.20 -5.79
CA LYS A 382 -22.09 7.43 -6.31
C LYS A 382 -21.36 8.52 -5.52
N ALA A 383 -22.07 9.59 -5.14
CA ALA A 383 -21.50 10.64 -4.29
C ALA A 383 -21.15 10.12 -2.89
N VAL A 384 -22.01 9.29 -2.28
CA VAL A 384 -21.75 8.63 -0.99
C VAL A 384 -20.56 7.67 -1.09
N ASP A 385 -20.43 6.92 -2.19
CA ASP A 385 -19.27 6.05 -2.44
C ASP A 385 -17.95 6.82 -2.48
N ILE A 386 -17.90 7.96 -3.18
CA ILE A 386 -16.71 8.83 -3.18
C ILE A 386 -16.48 9.48 -1.80
N GLN A 387 -17.55 9.92 -1.13
CA GLN A 387 -17.47 10.54 0.20
C GLN A 387 -17.01 9.55 1.28
N TRP A 388 -17.19 8.24 1.08
CA TRP A 388 -16.63 7.21 1.96
C TRP A 388 -15.15 7.44 2.24
N SER A 389 -14.41 7.72 1.16
CA SER A 389 -12.95 7.79 1.12
C SER A 389 -12.35 9.17 1.32
N ASP A 390 -13.16 10.21 1.56
CA ASP A 390 -12.65 11.58 1.77
C ASP A 390 -11.75 11.65 3.01
N VAL A 391 -10.51 12.11 2.85
CA VAL A 391 -9.50 12.09 3.92
C VAL A 391 -9.81 13.03 5.09
N ARG A 392 -10.78 13.94 4.97
CA ARG A 392 -11.11 14.89 6.03
C ARG A 392 -11.95 14.22 7.11
N ALA A 393 -11.52 14.31 8.36
CA ALA A 393 -12.17 13.67 9.51
C ALA A 393 -13.68 14.00 9.66
N ASP A 394 -14.09 15.23 9.32
CA ASP A 394 -15.48 15.70 9.43
C ASP A 394 -16.34 15.39 8.19
N ARG A 395 -15.73 14.96 7.08
CA ARG A 395 -16.41 14.71 5.79
C ARG A 395 -16.40 13.24 5.37
N GLY A 396 -15.28 12.54 5.55
CA GLY A 396 -15.11 11.12 5.26
C GLY A 396 -16.07 10.25 6.06
N LEU A 397 -16.90 9.46 5.38
CA LEU A 397 -17.87 8.62 6.08
C LEU A 397 -17.17 7.52 6.88
N ALA A 398 -16.06 6.96 6.37
CA ALA A 398 -15.27 5.98 7.11
C ALA A 398 -14.73 6.56 8.43
N HIS A 399 -14.13 7.75 8.41
CA HIS A 399 -13.66 8.44 9.63
C HIS A 399 -14.80 8.71 10.62
N ARG A 400 -15.96 9.14 10.11
CA ARG A 400 -17.14 9.37 10.95
C ARG A 400 -17.71 8.09 11.56
N LEU A 401 -17.54 6.94 10.92
CA LEU A 401 -17.92 5.64 11.49
C LEU A 401 -16.94 5.27 12.60
N ALA A 402 -15.63 5.41 12.36
CA ALA A 402 -14.57 5.14 13.33
C ALA A 402 -14.71 6.01 14.60
N ALA A 403 -14.91 7.32 14.43
CA ALA A 403 -15.08 8.26 15.55
C ALA A 403 -16.29 7.96 16.46
N THR A 404 -17.25 7.18 15.96
CA THR A 404 -18.46 6.77 16.69
C THR A 404 -18.44 5.29 17.11
N GLY A 405 -17.29 4.60 16.98
CA GLY A 405 -17.13 3.19 17.36
C GLY A 405 -17.91 2.19 16.50
N ARG A 406 -18.35 2.59 15.30
CA ARG A 406 -19.11 1.72 14.38
C ARG A 406 -18.23 0.79 13.55
N VAL A 407 -16.95 1.09 13.45
CA VAL A 407 -15.92 0.18 12.93
C VAL A 407 -14.87 -0.05 14.02
N GLU A 408 -14.19 -1.18 13.94
CA GLU A 408 -13.11 -1.55 14.85
C GLU A 408 -11.86 -0.71 14.54
N VAL A 409 -11.25 -0.15 15.59
CA VAL A 409 -10.05 0.68 15.49
C VAL A 409 -8.94 -0.05 16.21
N LEU A 410 -7.95 -0.49 15.44
CA LEU A 410 -6.75 -1.16 15.93
C LEU A 410 -5.62 -0.17 16.19
N VAL A 411 -5.55 0.88 15.38
CA VAL A 411 -4.53 1.94 15.48
C VAL A 411 -5.23 3.24 15.89
N PRO A 412 -5.08 3.70 17.14
CA PRO A 412 -5.55 5.00 17.57
C PRO A 412 -4.97 6.14 16.71
N GLU A 413 -5.74 7.20 16.47
CA GLU A 413 -5.26 8.35 15.65
C GLU A 413 -4.02 9.02 16.24
N ALA A 414 -3.85 9.02 17.57
CA ALA A 414 -2.66 9.57 18.22
C ALA A 414 -1.37 8.81 17.86
N GLU A 415 -1.46 7.50 17.65
CA GLU A 415 -0.33 6.67 17.23
C GLU A 415 0.05 6.97 15.77
N ALA A 416 -0.94 7.00 14.87
CA ALA A 416 -0.73 7.40 13.49
C ALA A 416 -0.20 8.85 13.35
N ALA A 417 -0.65 9.76 14.22
CA ALA A 417 -0.15 11.14 14.25
C ALA A 417 1.32 11.21 14.67
N ALA A 418 1.76 10.39 15.63
CA ALA A 418 3.18 10.29 15.98
C ALA A 418 4.02 9.71 14.81
N ALA A 419 3.47 8.74 14.08
CA ALA A 419 4.11 8.13 12.92
C ALA A 419 4.22 9.06 11.69
N MET A 420 3.56 10.23 11.68
CA MET A 420 3.78 11.25 10.64
C MET A 420 5.20 11.82 10.66
N ASP A 421 5.82 11.88 11.84
CA ASP A 421 7.12 12.51 12.07
C ASP A 421 8.23 11.53 12.50
N ASN A 422 7.84 10.32 12.92
CA ASN A 422 8.75 9.29 13.42
C ASN A 422 8.75 8.07 12.50
N ALA A 423 9.95 7.62 12.16
CA ALA A 423 10.16 6.41 11.37
C ALA A 423 10.05 5.15 12.27
N PRO A 424 9.72 3.97 11.72
CA PRO A 424 9.84 2.69 12.42
C PRO A 424 11.26 2.53 12.94
N GLU A 425 11.42 2.00 14.15
CA GLU A 425 12.72 1.94 14.83
C GLU A 425 13.56 0.72 14.44
N ASP A 426 12.94 -0.28 13.82
CA ASP A 426 13.48 -1.62 13.57
C ASP A 426 13.82 -1.89 12.10
N THR A 427 13.83 -0.85 11.26
CA THR A 427 14.28 -0.93 9.86
C THR A 427 15.23 0.21 9.50
N ARG A 428 15.83 0.15 8.31
CA ARG A 428 16.65 1.23 7.76
C ARG A 428 15.91 2.57 7.60
N ALA A 429 14.58 2.55 7.60
CA ALA A 429 13.79 3.77 7.57
C ALA A 429 14.10 4.67 8.77
N TRP A 430 14.47 4.07 9.91
CA TRP A 430 14.94 4.80 11.08
C TRP A 430 16.13 5.70 10.74
N PHE A 431 17.21 5.13 10.20
CA PHE A 431 18.40 5.87 9.83
C PHE A 431 18.11 6.95 8.78
N ARG A 432 17.34 6.62 7.73
CA ARG A 432 16.91 7.58 6.71
C ARG A 432 16.20 8.79 7.33
N GLY A 433 15.19 8.53 8.17
CA GLY A 433 14.43 9.57 8.86
C GLY A 433 15.28 10.35 9.86
N ALA A 434 16.18 9.69 10.59
CA ALA A 434 17.06 10.33 11.56
C ALA A 434 18.07 11.27 10.90
N CYS A 435 18.66 10.89 9.76
CA CYS A 435 19.52 11.76 8.96
C CYS A 435 18.77 13.02 8.50
N LEU A 436 17.54 12.87 7.98
CA LEU A 436 16.71 13.99 7.54
C LEU A 436 16.35 14.94 8.70
N ARG A 437 16.03 14.39 9.88
CA ARG A 437 15.71 15.21 11.07
C ARG A 437 16.93 15.92 11.64
N LYS A 438 18.07 15.23 11.74
CA LYS A 438 19.25 15.74 12.47
C LYS A 438 20.19 16.57 11.60
N PHE A 439 20.30 16.24 10.32
CA PHE A 439 21.22 16.89 9.38
C PHE A 439 20.51 17.45 8.13
N PRO A 440 19.39 18.20 8.27
CA PRO A 440 18.57 18.62 7.14
C PRO A 440 19.34 19.49 6.11
N GLU A 441 20.30 20.29 6.57
CA GLU A 441 21.13 21.13 5.70
C GLU A 441 22.18 20.33 4.92
N SER A 442 22.55 19.14 5.39
CA SER A 442 23.56 18.29 4.75
C SER A 442 22.94 17.23 3.84
N VAL A 443 21.67 16.84 4.04
CA VAL A 443 21.02 15.82 3.19
C VAL A 443 20.52 16.48 1.90
N VAL A 444 21.14 16.10 0.78
CA VAL A 444 20.79 16.59 -0.55
C VAL A 444 19.67 15.75 -1.15
N ALA A 445 19.80 14.42 -1.09
CA ALA A 445 18.84 13.47 -1.61
C ALA A 445 18.79 12.20 -0.75
N ALA A 446 17.70 11.44 -0.85
CA ALA A 446 17.59 10.13 -0.26
C ALA A 446 16.69 9.22 -1.11
N SER A 447 16.89 7.92 -0.98
CA SER A 447 16.07 6.87 -1.61
C SER A 447 15.79 5.76 -0.60
N TRP A 448 15.15 4.68 -1.06
CA TRP A 448 15.00 3.47 -0.25
C TRP A 448 16.36 2.90 0.17
N ASP A 449 17.35 2.93 -0.72
CA ASP A 449 18.65 2.25 -0.60
C ASP A 449 19.85 3.19 -0.35
N SER A 450 19.65 4.51 -0.26
CA SER A 450 20.75 5.43 0.03
C SER A 450 20.34 6.74 0.70
N VAL A 451 21.30 7.40 1.34
CA VAL A 451 21.24 8.81 1.76
C VAL A 451 22.43 9.55 1.17
N VAL A 452 22.17 10.62 0.41
CA VAL A 452 23.20 11.43 -0.24
C VAL A 452 23.40 12.73 0.52
N VAL A 453 24.62 12.97 0.95
CA VAL A 453 24.96 14.11 1.80
C VAL A 453 26.07 14.98 1.21
N GLU A 454 25.93 16.29 1.44
CA GLU A 454 27.00 17.26 1.27
C GLU A 454 27.78 17.38 2.58
N VAL A 455 29.10 17.19 2.50
CA VAL A 455 30.00 17.30 3.65
C VAL A 455 30.83 18.56 3.49
N PRO A 456 30.76 19.53 4.43
CA PRO A 456 31.54 20.76 4.34
C PRO A 456 33.04 20.48 4.14
N GLY A 457 33.61 21.06 3.09
CA GLY A 457 35.02 20.90 2.72
C GLY A 457 35.31 19.73 1.77
N GLU A 458 34.36 18.83 1.53
CA GLU A 458 34.49 17.81 0.48
C GLU A 458 34.05 18.37 -0.88
N ARG A 459 34.69 17.90 -1.96
CA ARG A 459 34.36 18.33 -3.33
C ARG A 459 33.22 17.53 -3.96
N SER A 460 32.92 16.35 -3.45
CA SER A 460 31.92 15.43 -3.98
C SER A 460 30.89 15.09 -2.91
N LEU A 461 29.63 14.93 -3.35
CA LEU A 461 28.58 14.35 -2.51
C LEU A 461 28.98 12.94 -2.08
N GLN A 462 28.61 12.59 -0.85
CA GLN A 462 28.84 11.27 -0.28
C GLN A 462 27.52 10.51 -0.28
N ARG A 463 27.48 9.35 -0.94
CA ARG A 463 26.33 8.45 -0.95
C ARG A 463 26.55 7.37 0.11
N ILE A 464 25.68 7.33 1.12
CA ILE A 464 25.67 6.33 2.17
C ILE A 464 24.71 5.22 1.74
N PRO A 465 25.19 4.01 1.38
CA PRO A 465 24.31 2.91 1.02
C PRO A 465 23.62 2.32 2.27
N ILE A 466 22.32 2.07 2.16
CA ILE A 466 21.49 1.40 3.17
C ILE A 466 20.76 0.20 2.54
N LEU A 467 21.53 -0.66 1.86
CA LEU A 467 21.02 -1.78 1.05
C LEU A 467 20.35 -2.91 1.85
N GLU A 468 20.61 -3.03 3.14
CA GLU A 468 20.00 -4.05 4.00
C GLU A 468 18.78 -3.47 4.73
N PRO A 469 17.54 -3.92 4.42
CA PRO A 469 16.32 -3.35 5.02
C PRO A 469 16.25 -3.42 6.55
N LEU A 470 16.94 -4.39 7.16
CA LEU A 470 16.98 -4.64 8.60
C LEU A 470 18.26 -4.14 9.29
N ARG A 471 19.11 -3.38 8.58
CA ARG A 471 20.22 -2.63 9.19
C ARG A 471 19.85 -1.15 9.29
N GLY A 472 20.64 -0.36 10.01
CA GLY A 472 20.33 1.07 10.21
C GLY A 472 19.13 1.29 11.13
N THR A 473 18.82 0.31 11.98
CA THR A 473 17.80 0.40 13.02
C THR A 473 18.27 1.34 14.14
N LYS A 474 17.34 1.83 14.95
CA LYS A 474 17.65 2.63 16.13
C LYS A 474 18.60 1.91 17.08
N ASP A 475 18.34 0.64 17.36
CA ASP A 475 19.20 -0.15 18.25
C ASP A 475 20.63 -0.32 17.70
N ALA A 476 20.78 -0.38 16.37
CA ALA A 476 22.07 -0.61 15.73
C ALA A 476 22.92 0.66 15.60
N VAL A 477 22.31 1.81 15.28
CA VAL A 477 23.04 3.04 14.93
C VAL A 477 22.52 4.29 15.65
N GLY A 478 21.59 4.14 16.60
CA GLY A 478 20.99 5.21 17.40
C GLY A 478 22.00 6.11 18.07
N ASP A 479 22.83 5.53 18.93
CA ASP A 479 23.84 6.26 19.69
C ASP A 479 24.87 6.96 18.80
N LEU A 480 25.18 6.39 17.62
CA LEU A 480 26.08 7.00 16.65
C LEU A 480 25.46 8.25 16.03
N VAL A 481 24.21 8.14 15.60
CA VAL A 481 23.47 9.27 15.03
C VAL A 481 23.28 10.33 16.10
N ASP A 482 22.87 9.99 17.31
CA ASP A 482 22.60 10.92 18.41
C ASP A 482 23.88 11.59 18.95
N GLY A 483 25.01 10.87 18.98
CA GLY A 483 26.30 11.38 19.40
C GLY A 483 27.02 12.27 18.39
N ALA A 484 26.72 12.15 17.09
CA ALA A 484 27.38 12.94 16.04
C ALA A 484 26.98 14.42 16.10
N SER A 485 27.96 15.34 16.15
CA SER A 485 27.71 16.79 16.13
C SER A 485 27.40 17.34 14.74
N ASP A 486 27.87 16.66 13.69
CA ASP A 486 27.67 16.99 12.28
C ASP A 486 27.75 15.74 11.40
N ILE A 487 27.47 15.90 10.11
CA ILE A 487 27.46 14.77 9.15
C ILE A 487 28.84 14.13 8.97
N ARG A 488 29.94 14.91 9.09
CA ARG A 488 31.31 14.40 8.98
C ARG A 488 31.59 13.43 10.13
N SER A 489 31.24 13.83 11.35
CA SER A 489 31.40 13.01 12.55
C SER A 489 30.58 11.73 12.48
N LEU A 490 29.38 11.77 11.89
CA LEU A 490 28.58 10.58 11.63
C LEU A 490 29.28 9.62 10.66
N LEU A 491 29.76 10.12 9.52
CA LEU A 491 30.46 9.30 8.52
C LEU A 491 31.72 8.65 9.08
N GLU A 492 32.51 9.39 9.87
CA GLU A 492 33.69 8.86 10.55
C GLU A 492 33.34 7.74 11.54
N SER A 493 32.25 7.91 12.28
CA SER A 493 31.75 6.92 13.25
C SER A 493 31.24 5.65 12.56
N LEU A 494 30.47 5.78 11.47
CA LEU A 494 29.99 4.65 10.66
C LEU A 494 31.16 3.86 10.07
N ALA A 495 32.15 4.54 9.50
CA ALA A 495 33.32 3.90 8.92
C ALA A 495 34.20 3.21 9.98
N ALA A 496 34.22 3.72 11.22
CA ALA A 496 34.93 3.07 12.32
C ALA A 496 34.28 1.74 12.75
N VAL A 497 32.95 1.69 12.77
CA VAL A 497 32.20 0.46 13.07
C VAL A 497 32.38 -0.58 11.97
N GLU A 498 32.32 -0.17 10.71
CA GLU A 498 32.52 -1.07 9.56
C GLU A 498 33.91 -1.73 9.60
N ARG A 499 34.97 -0.95 9.84
CA ARG A 499 36.34 -1.46 10.01
C ARG A 499 36.52 -2.39 11.22
N ALA A 500 35.65 -2.32 12.22
CA ALA A 500 35.72 -3.19 13.39
C ALA A 500 34.94 -4.50 13.21
N ALA A 501 34.07 -4.56 12.19
CA ALA A 501 33.29 -5.74 11.84
C ALA A 501 34.00 -6.65 10.81
N ASP A 502 34.90 -6.07 10.00
CA ASP A 502 35.87 -6.77 9.14
C ASP A 502 37.08 -7.29 9.93
#